data_AF-L8M451-F1
#
_entry.id   AF-L8M451-F1
#
_cell.length_a   1.000
_cell.length_b   1.000
_cell.length_c   1.000
_cell.angle_alpha   90.00
_cell.angle_beta   90.00
_cell.angle_gamma   90.00
#
_symmetry.space_group_name_H-M   'P 1'
#
loop_
_entity.id
_entity.type
_entity.pdbx_description
1 polymer ?
#
loop_
_entity_poly.entity_id
_entity_poly.type
_entity_poly.pdbx_seq_one_letter_code
_entity_poly.pdbx_strand_id
1 'polypeptide(L)'
;MKITHIMTYVMSAVFIVGETSRRGFEYFSINATTMFEDYFCGLLLLTAAILWSKKHKKAHMFMVAAWGYATGGMFVPFFAHLEAFIRGVTLRSDHPHGDINAVILKGVIWGICLVCFISTLRSKQNQRS
;
A
#
# COMPACT_ATOMS: atom_id res chain seq x y z
N MET A 1 -3.35 15.38 10.10
CA MET A 1 -2.04 14.74 9.85
C MET A 1 -1.58 13.71 10.87
N LYS A 2 -1.89 13.81 12.17
CA LYS A 2 -1.47 12.78 13.15
C LYS A 2 -1.96 11.37 12.75
N ILE A 3 -3.22 11.25 12.33
CA ILE A 3 -3.81 9.97 11.87
C ILE A 3 -3.07 9.44 10.64
N THR A 4 -2.88 10.26 9.61
CA THR A 4 -2.18 9.88 8.37
C THR A 4 -0.77 9.38 8.68
N HIS A 5 -0.05 10.01 9.60
CA HIS A 5 1.29 9.61 10.01
C HIS A 5 1.33 8.26 10.71
N ILE A 6 0.39 8.01 11.64
CA ILE A 6 0.24 6.69 12.27
C ILE A 6 -0.10 5.63 11.22
N MET A 7 -1.02 5.94 10.30
CA MET A 7 -1.38 5.05 9.20
C MET A 7 -0.20 4.75 8.27
N THR A 8 0.74 5.68 8.08
CA THR A 8 1.95 5.41 7.30
C THR A 8 2.81 4.32 7.94
N TYR A 9 2.98 4.35 9.28
CA TYR A 9 3.70 3.29 10.00
C TYR A 9 2.95 1.96 9.96
N VAL A 10 1.63 1.98 10.18
CA VAL A 10 0.79 0.78 10.13
C VAL A 10 0.86 0.14 8.74
N MET A 11 0.64 0.91 7.68
CA MET A 11 0.68 0.39 6.31
C MET A 11 2.07 -0.08 5.90
N SER A 12 3.13 0.60 6.33
CA SER A 12 4.50 0.10 6.15
C SER A 12 4.69 -1.28 6.76
N ALA A 13 4.20 -1.50 7.99
CA ALA A 13 4.26 -2.81 8.64
C ALA A 13 3.39 -3.84 7.91
N VAL A 14 2.19 -3.47 7.44
CA VAL A 14 1.32 -4.37 6.64
C VAL A 14 2.03 -4.83 5.36
N PHE A 15 2.68 -3.92 4.62
CA PHE A 15 3.38 -4.28 3.39
C PHE A 15 4.64 -5.12 3.60
N ILE A 16 5.38 -4.90 4.69
CA ILE A 16 6.61 -5.65 4.97
C ILE A 16 6.27 -6.95 5.71
N VAL A 17 5.75 -6.82 6.93
CA VAL A 17 5.46 -7.94 7.83
C VAL A 17 4.28 -8.75 7.32
N GLY A 18 3.18 -8.10 6.92
CA GLY A 18 2.00 -8.80 6.42
C GLY A 18 2.30 -9.64 5.19
N GLU A 19 3.11 -9.12 4.27
CA GLU A 19 3.51 -9.88 3.08
C GLU A 19 4.49 -11.01 3.41
N THR A 20 5.44 -10.77 4.32
CA THR A 20 6.34 -11.82 4.83
C THR A 20 5.56 -12.95 5.51
N SER A 21 4.59 -12.61 6.36
CA SER A 21 3.77 -13.60 7.10
C SER A 21 2.82 -14.37 6.19
N ARG A 22 2.35 -13.75 5.10
CA ARG A 22 1.41 -14.39 4.17
C ARG A 22 2.08 -15.31 3.17
N ARG A 23 3.27 -14.94 2.68
CA ARG A 23 3.95 -15.66 1.58
C ARG A 23 5.23 -16.38 2.01
N GLY A 24 5.84 -15.97 3.12
CA GLY A 24 7.15 -16.48 3.55
C GLY A 24 8.30 -15.96 2.67
N PHE A 25 9.53 -16.08 3.18
CA PHE A 25 10.72 -15.69 2.43
C PHE A 25 11.00 -16.59 1.21
N GLU A 26 10.49 -17.81 1.20
CA GLU A 26 10.67 -18.76 0.10
C GLU A 26 9.95 -18.30 -1.18
N TYR A 27 8.93 -17.45 -1.07
CA TYR A 27 8.19 -16.93 -2.22
C TYR A 27 9.02 -16.00 -3.12
N PHE A 28 10.16 -15.51 -2.64
CA PHE A 28 11.14 -14.83 -3.51
C PHE A 28 11.59 -15.71 -4.69
N SER A 29 11.64 -17.03 -4.50
CA SER A 29 12.01 -17.97 -5.57
C SER A 29 10.92 -18.18 -6.62
N ILE A 30 9.67 -17.83 -6.29
CA ILE A 30 8.50 -18.02 -7.15
C ILE A 30 8.19 -16.73 -7.91
N ASN A 31 8.13 -15.59 -7.19
CA ASN A 31 7.83 -14.30 -7.79
C ASN A 31 8.49 -13.15 -7.01
N ALA A 32 9.81 -13.01 -7.24
CA ALA A 32 10.64 -11.97 -6.64
C ALA A 32 10.12 -10.55 -6.93
N THR A 33 9.58 -10.31 -8.12
CA THR A 33 9.12 -8.97 -8.53
C THR A 33 8.00 -8.47 -7.63
N THR A 34 6.99 -9.29 -7.36
CA THR A 34 5.88 -8.87 -6.50
C THR A 34 6.33 -8.67 -5.05
N MET A 35 7.17 -9.55 -4.50
CA MET A 35 7.70 -9.33 -3.15
C MET A 35 8.55 -8.05 -3.06
N PHE A 36 9.35 -7.79 -4.09
CA PHE A 36 10.15 -6.57 -4.15
C PHE A 36 9.28 -5.32 -4.19
N GLU A 37 8.21 -5.31 -5.00
CA GLU A 37 7.27 -4.19 -5.09
C GLU A 37 6.59 -3.91 -3.74
N ASP A 38 6.13 -4.95 -3.03
CA ASP A 38 5.49 -4.83 -1.72
C ASP A 38 6.48 -4.30 -0.65
N TYR A 39 7.70 -4.85 -0.59
CA TYR A 39 8.72 -4.38 0.35
C TYR A 39 9.21 -2.98 0.03
N PHE A 40 9.39 -2.66 -1.25
CA PHE A 40 9.79 -1.33 -1.69
C PHE A 40 8.71 -0.30 -1.33
N CYS A 41 7.42 -0.63 -1.54
CA CYS A 41 6.30 0.19 -1.09
C CYS A 41 6.33 0.41 0.44
N GLY A 42 6.53 -0.66 1.21
CA GLY A 42 6.63 -0.60 2.67
C GLY A 42 7.80 0.26 3.16
N LEU A 43 8.96 0.17 2.50
CA LEU A 43 10.15 0.99 2.81
C LEU A 43 9.96 2.47 2.46
N LEU A 44 9.28 2.77 1.35
CA LEU A 44 8.93 4.15 0.99
C LEU A 44 8.03 4.79 2.05
N LEU A 45 7.00 4.06 2.49
CA LEU A 45 6.11 4.50 3.56
C LEU A 45 6.88 4.69 4.88
N LEU A 46 7.74 3.74 5.26
CA LEU A 46 8.57 3.86 6.47
C LEU A 46 9.46 5.10 6.43
N THR A 47 10.13 5.31 5.31
CA THR A 47 11.04 6.45 5.11
C THR A 47 10.27 7.77 5.20
N ALA A 48 9.10 7.84 4.57
CA ALA A 48 8.23 9.02 4.66
C ALA A 48 7.76 9.28 6.11
N ALA A 49 7.41 8.23 6.86
CA ALA A 49 7.01 8.34 8.26
C ALA A 49 8.15 8.84 9.16
N ILE A 50 9.37 8.32 8.96
CA ILE A 50 10.57 8.76 9.69
C ILE A 50 10.91 10.23 9.38
N LEU A 51 10.90 10.61 8.10
CA LEU A 51 11.16 12.00 7.70
C LEU A 51 10.13 12.97 8.29
N TRP A 52 8.87 12.53 8.38
CA TRP A 52 7.79 13.29 9.01
C TRP A 52 8.01 13.44 10.52
N SER A 53 8.37 12.36 11.23
CA SER A 53 8.73 12.40 12.65
C SER A 53 9.90 13.34 12.94
N LYS A 54 10.89 13.41 12.03
CA LYS A 54 12.05 14.30 12.12
C LYS A 54 11.77 15.74 11.67
N LYS A 55 10.52 16.08 11.30
CA LYS A 55 10.12 17.41 10.79
C LYS A 55 10.99 17.89 9.62
N HIS A 56 11.43 16.98 8.76
CA HIS A 56 12.31 17.33 7.64
C HIS A 56 11.57 18.21 6.62
N LYS A 57 12.25 19.22 6.05
CA LYS A 57 11.65 20.20 5.10
C LYS A 57 10.95 19.54 3.90
N LYS A 58 11.44 18.38 3.46
CA LYS A 58 10.87 17.60 2.35
C LYS A 58 9.89 16.50 2.78
N ALA A 59 9.61 16.34 4.08
CA ALA A 59 8.79 15.23 4.59
C ALA A 59 7.43 15.11 3.91
N HIS A 60 6.76 16.24 3.67
CA HIS A 60 5.49 16.25 2.94
C HIS A 60 5.62 15.70 1.51
N MET A 61 6.70 16.03 0.80
CA MET A 61 6.90 15.56 -0.56
C MET A 61 7.09 14.04 -0.59
N PHE A 62 7.89 13.50 0.34
CA PHE A 62 8.08 12.06 0.51
C PHE A 62 6.78 11.35 0.91
N MET A 63 5.98 11.96 1.80
CA MET A 63 4.68 11.40 2.21
C MET A 63 3.70 11.31 1.03
N VAL A 64 3.62 12.35 0.20
CA VAL A 64 2.79 12.33 -1.02
C VAL A 64 3.29 11.27 -2.00
N ALA A 65 4.61 11.21 -2.24
CA ALA A 65 5.19 10.23 -3.15
C ALA A 65 4.94 8.79 -2.69
N ALA A 66 5.14 8.50 -1.40
CA ALA A 66 4.94 7.17 -0.84
C ALA A 66 3.46 6.72 -0.92
N TRP A 67 2.52 7.58 -0.52
CA TRP A 67 1.10 7.26 -0.63
C TRP A 67 0.61 7.19 -2.08
N GLY A 68 1.16 8.01 -2.98
CA GLY A 68 0.87 7.94 -4.41
C GLY A 68 1.35 6.63 -5.03
N TYR A 69 2.58 6.21 -4.70
CA TYR A 69 3.14 4.92 -5.12
C TYR A 69 2.30 3.75 -4.58
N ALA A 70 1.95 3.76 -3.29
CA ALA A 70 1.11 2.71 -2.69
C ALA A 70 -0.28 2.63 -3.31
N THR A 71 -0.91 3.78 -3.59
CA THR A 71 -2.23 3.84 -4.24
C THR A 71 -2.17 3.33 -5.68
N GLY A 72 -1.13 3.70 -6.43
CA GLY A 72 -0.92 3.24 -7.80
C GLY A 72 -0.58 1.74 -7.87
N GLY A 73 0.33 1.28 -7.02
CA GLY A 73 0.74 -0.13 -6.95
C GLY A 73 -0.41 -1.07 -6.60
N MET A 74 -1.31 -0.65 -5.71
CA MET A 74 -2.50 -1.44 -5.34
C MET A 74 -3.67 -1.32 -6.32
N PHE A 75 -3.63 -0.39 -7.28
CA PHE A 75 -4.72 -0.16 -8.24
C PHE A 75 -4.95 -1.39 -9.13
N VAL A 76 -3.91 -1.81 -9.88
CA VAL A 76 -4.03 -2.93 -10.83
C VAL A 76 -4.39 -4.25 -10.12
N PRO A 77 -3.73 -4.65 -9.01
CA PRO A 77 -4.09 -5.86 -8.29
C PRO A 77 -5.53 -5.88 -7.76
N PHE A 78 -6.05 -4.74 -7.29
CA PHE A 78 -7.41 -4.64 -6.81
C PHE A 78 -8.43 -4.73 -7.94
N PHE A 79 -8.31 -3.88 -8.97
CA PHE A 79 -9.26 -3.85 -10.08
C PHE A 79 -9.23 -5.14 -10.90
N ALA A 80 -8.07 -5.77 -11.07
CA ALA A 80 -7.99 -7.09 -11.71
C ALA A 80 -8.78 -8.14 -10.91
N HIS A 81 -8.62 -8.20 -9.58
CA HIS A 81 -9.36 -9.16 -8.75
C HIS A 81 -10.86 -8.85 -8.72
N LEU A 82 -11.25 -7.57 -8.71
CA LEU A 82 -12.64 -7.15 -8.77
C LEU A 82 -13.28 -7.53 -10.12
N GLU A 83 -12.58 -7.28 -11.23
CA GLU A 83 -13.03 -7.64 -12.57
C GLU A 83 -13.16 -9.16 -12.73
N ALA A 84 -12.19 -9.93 -12.23
CA ALA A 84 -12.23 -11.38 -12.24
C ALA A 84 -13.42 -11.93 -11.44
N PHE A 85 -13.69 -11.34 -10.26
CA PHE A 85 -14.86 -11.67 -9.45
C PHE A 85 -16.17 -11.38 -10.19
N ILE A 86 -16.31 -10.21 -10.81
CA ILE A 86 -17.51 -9.82 -11.58
C ILE A 86 -17.72 -10.74 -12.80
N ARG A 87 -16.64 -11.10 -13.49
CA ARG A 87 -16.68 -11.95 -14.69
C ARG A 87 -16.79 -13.44 -14.37
N GLY A 88 -16.64 -13.84 -13.11
CA GLY A 88 -16.61 -15.25 -12.71
C GLY A 88 -15.46 -16.05 -13.32
N VAL A 89 -14.34 -15.40 -13.68
CA VAL A 89 -13.19 -16.02 -14.38
C VAL A 89 -11.96 -16.06 -13.50
N THR A 90 -11.11 -17.07 -13.72
CA THR A 90 -9.93 -17.30 -12.88
C THR A 90 -8.67 -16.58 -13.39
N LEU A 91 -8.13 -15.62 -12.63
CA LEU A 91 -6.87 -14.93 -12.98
C LEU A 91 -5.60 -15.78 -12.78
N ARG A 92 -5.61 -16.76 -11.86
CA ARG A 92 -4.48 -17.68 -11.63
C ARG A 92 -4.96 -18.91 -10.86
N SER A 93 -4.42 -20.09 -11.19
CA SER A 93 -4.64 -21.37 -10.49
C SER A 93 -4.17 -21.36 -9.04
N ASP A 94 -3.29 -20.43 -8.67
CA ASP A 94 -2.63 -20.37 -7.35
C ASP A 94 -3.42 -19.51 -6.34
N HIS A 95 -4.55 -18.94 -6.76
CA HIS A 95 -5.46 -18.13 -5.93
C HIS A 95 -6.93 -18.52 -6.22
N PRO A 96 -7.49 -19.51 -5.51
CA PRO A 96 -8.86 -19.96 -5.73
C PRO A 96 -9.89 -18.87 -5.37
N HIS A 97 -10.95 -18.79 -6.20
CA HIS A 97 -11.99 -17.73 -6.28
C HIS A 97 -12.96 -17.64 -5.10
N GLY A 98 -12.79 -18.47 -4.09
CA GLY A 98 -13.72 -18.50 -2.95
C GLY A 98 -13.59 -17.30 -2.01
N ASP A 99 -12.48 -16.58 -2.05
CA ASP A 99 -12.21 -15.52 -1.09
C ASP A 99 -12.73 -14.16 -1.57
N ILE A 100 -14.05 -13.96 -1.43
CA ILE A 100 -14.64 -12.60 -1.30
C ILE A 100 -13.80 -11.76 -0.32
N ASN A 101 -13.26 -12.42 0.71
CA ASN A 101 -12.33 -11.86 1.68
C ASN A 101 -11.09 -11.22 1.03
N ALA A 102 -10.51 -11.81 -0.03
CA ALA A 102 -9.32 -11.28 -0.69
C ALA A 102 -9.64 -10.01 -1.50
N VAL A 103 -10.81 -9.96 -2.15
CA VAL A 103 -11.29 -8.77 -2.87
C VAL A 103 -11.58 -7.64 -1.89
N ILE A 104 -12.31 -7.95 -0.80
CA ILE A 104 -12.63 -6.98 0.25
C ILE A 104 -11.35 -6.45 0.91
N LEU A 105 -10.42 -7.33 1.29
CA LEU A 105 -9.18 -6.94 1.94
C LEU A 105 -8.33 -6.02 1.07
N LYS A 106 -8.15 -6.38 -0.22
CA LYS A 106 -7.41 -5.54 -1.17
C LYS A 106 -8.11 -4.20 -1.41
N GLY A 107 -9.44 -4.20 -1.48
CA GLY A 107 -10.25 -2.99 -1.62
C GLY A 107 -10.13 -2.07 -0.41
N VAL A 108 -10.15 -2.62 0.81
CA VAL A 108 -9.95 -1.86 2.06
C VAL A 108 -8.55 -1.26 2.09
N ILE A 109 -7.51 -2.03 1.77
CA ILE A 109 -6.13 -1.55 1.73
C ILE A 109 -5.99 -0.41 0.71
N TRP A 110 -6.50 -0.60 -0.52
CA TRP A 110 -6.46 0.43 -1.55
C TRP A 110 -7.23 1.69 -1.14
N GLY A 111 -8.41 1.53 -0.52
CA GLY A 111 -9.21 2.64 0.00
C GLY A 111 -8.48 3.44 1.09
N ILE A 112 -7.80 2.76 2.02
CA ILE A 112 -6.95 3.41 3.03
C ILE A 112 -5.82 4.19 2.36
N CYS A 113 -5.13 3.59 1.38
CA CYS A 113 -4.07 4.25 0.61
C CYS A 113 -4.60 5.53 -0.07
N LEU A 114 -5.76 5.44 -0.72
CA LEU A 114 -6.37 6.57 -1.42
C LEU A 114 -6.78 7.70 -0.46
N VAL A 115 -7.44 7.38 0.65
CA VAL A 115 -7.85 8.37 1.66
C VAL A 115 -6.62 9.05 2.27
N CYS A 116 -5.58 8.28 2.60
CA CYS A 116 -4.34 8.82 3.15
C CYS A 116 -3.58 9.67 2.12
N PHE A 117 -3.59 9.28 0.84
CA PHE A 117 -3.00 10.04 -0.26
C PHE A 117 -3.71 11.40 -0.42
N ILE A 118 -5.03 11.40 -0.54
CA ILE A 118 -5.84 12.62 -0.66
C ILE A 118 -5.68 13.50 0.59
N SER A 119 -5.71 12.91 1.78
CA SER A 119 -5.49 13.63 3.04
C SER A 119 -4.10 14.28 3.06
N THR A 120 -3.07 13.60 2.55
CA THR A 120 -1.71 14.14 2.48
C THR A 120 -1.63 15.29 1.48
N LEU A 121 -2.26 15.17 0.31
CA LEU A 121 -2.32 16.25 -0.69
C LEU A 121 -3.01 17.50 -0.12
N ARG A 122 -4.13 17.33 0.58
CA ARG A 122 -4.90 18.42 1.19
C ARG A 122 -4.19 19.08 2.37
N SER A 123 -3.24 18.39 3.01
CA SER A 123 -2.53 18.94 4.17
C SER A 123 -1.59 20.12 3.83
N LYS A 124 -1.32 20.38 2.55
CA LYS A 124 -0.32 21.35 2.10
C LYS A 124 -0.77 22.82 2.14
N GLN A 125 -1.98 23.10 2.64
CA GLN A 125 -2.45 24.47 2.80
C GLN A 125 -2.02 25.12 4.14
N ASN A 126 -1.53 24.34 5.12
CA ASN A 126 -1.28 24.85 6.49
C ASN A 126 0.19 24.83 6.96
N GLN A 127 1.16 24.62 6.06
CA GLN A 127 2.60 24.61 6.40
C GLN A 127 3.46 25.60 5.60
N ARG A 128 2.83 26.58 4.94
CA ARG A 128 3.53 27.80 4.51
C ARG A 128 3.47 28.82 5.65
N SER A 129 4.43 28.77 6.58
CA SER A 129 4.86 29.94 7.35
C SER A 129 6.36 30.06 7.22
#